data_AF-A0A815W4C3-F1
#
_entry.id   AF-A0A815W4C3-F1
#
_cell.length_a   1.000
_cell.length_b   1.000
_cell.length_c   1.000
_cell.angle_alpha   90.00
_cell.angle_beta   90.00
_cell.angle_gamma   90.00
#
_symmetry.space_group_name_H-M   'P 1'
#
loop_
_entity.id
_entity.type
_entity.pdbx_description
1 polymer ?
#
loop_
_entity_poly.entity_id
_entity_poly.type
_entity_poly.pdbx_seq_one_letter_code
_entity_poly.pdbx_strand_id
1 'polypeptide(L)'
;MAELDLLLRNPQETHAGSPVEFLNEKAWGSIKALSLLPIFHGLDREIETSSKRWKKYVESEAPELEKPPGEWKSKSTMQQLCILRAVRPDRMLYALKYIQIIYSL
;
A
#
# COMPACT_ATOMS: atom_id res chain seq x y z
N MET A 1 -15.30 -9.84 -4.12
CA MET A 1 -15.61 -9.44 -2.73
C MET A 1 -14.41 -9.50 -1.79
N ALA A 2 -13.40 -10.37 -2.01
CA ALA A 2 -12.26 -10.51 -1.11
C ALA A 2 -11.38 -9.24 -0.98
N GLU A 3 -11.12 -8.51 -2.07
CA GLU A 3 -10.21 -7.34 -2.05
C GLU A 3 -10.79 -6.14 -1.28
N LEU A 4 -12.11 -5.93 -1.36
CA LEU A 4 -12.78 -4.87 -0.59
C LEU A 4 -12.68 -5.14 0.92
N ASP A 5 -12.84 -6.41 1.33
CA ASP A 5 -12.71 -6.79 2.74
C ASP A 5 -11.27 -6.61 3.25
N LEU A 6 -10.26 -6.94 2.43
CA LEU A 6 -8.86 -6.65 2.73
C LEU A 6 -8.61 -5.15 2.91
N LEU A 7 -9.14 -4.33 2.00
CA LEU A 7 -9.04 -2.89 2.09
C LEU A 7 -9.73 -2.38 3.37
N LEU A 8 -10.93 -2.84 3.70
CA LEU A 8 -11.65 -2.36 4.87
C LEU A 8 -10.96 -2.78 6.18
N ARG A 9 -10.55 -4.05 6.29
CA ARG A 9 -9.98 -4.62 7.53
C ARG A 9 -8.55 -4.17 7.79
N ASN A 10 -7.75 -3.93 6.74
CA ASN A 10 -6.32 -3.62 6.86
C ASN A 10 -5.60 -4.52 7.88
N PRO A 11 -5.46 -5.82 7.59
CA PRO A 11 -4.86 -6.74 8.54
C PRO A 11 -3.45 -6.27 8.92
N GLN A 12 -3.08 -6.44 10.18
CA GLN A 12 -1.78 -6.02 10.70
C GLN A 12 -1.15 -7.17 11.49
N GLU A 13 0.12 -7.44 11.24
CA GLU A 13 0.95 -8.26 12.11
C GLU A 13 1.62 -7.39 13.18
N THR A 14 1.71 -7.91 14.40
CA THR A 14 2.54 -7.28 15.44
C THR A 14 4.00 -7.53 15.09
N HIS A 15 4.73 -6.47 14.77
CA HIS A 15 6.14 -6.54 14.41
C HIS A 15 6.96 -5.63 15.32
N ALA A 16 8.16 -6.08 15.71
CA ALA A 16 9.02 -5.37 16.65
C ALA A 16 9.73 -4.11 16.08
N GLY A 17 9.49 -3.76 14.81
CA GLY A 17 10.24 -2.75 14.09
C GLY A 17 9.98 -2.78 12.59
N SER A 18 10.25 -1.66 11.91
CA SER A 18 10.36 -1.60 10.43
C SER A 18 11.82 -1.70 10.01
N PRO A 19 12.18 -2.51 9.00
CA PRO A 19 13.53 -2.56 8.45
C PRO A 19 13.87 -1.32 7.59
N VAL A 20 12.89 -0.47 7.30
CA VAL A 20 13.05 0.78 6.53
C VAL A 20 12.64 1.98 7.36
N GLU A 21 13.43 3.06 7.29
CA GLU A 21 13.27 4.26 8.13
C GLU A 21 12.00 5.08 7.85
N PHE A 22 11.43 4.99 6.65
CA PHE A 22 10.28 5.79 6.20
C PHE A 22 8.93 5.16 6.53
N LEU A 23 8.92 3.98 7.16
CA LEU A 23 7.71 3.31 7.62
C LEU A 23 7.79 3.08 9.13
N ASN A 24 6.69 3.34 9.82
CA ASN A 24 6.56 2.94 11.22
C ASN A 24 6.18 1.46 11.34
N GLU A 25 6.25 0.94 12.57
CA GLU A 25 5.94 -0.46 12.89
C GLU A 25 4.54 -0.89 12.43
N LYS A 26 3.57 0.03 12.55
CA LYS A 26 2.17 -0.23 12.17
C LYS A 26 1.99 -0.38 10.66
N ALA A 27 2.63 0.50 9.88
CA ALA A 27 2.63 0.42 8.42
C ALA A 27 3.34 -0.85 7.95
N TRP A 28 4.49 -1.16 8.57
CA TRP A 28 5.23 -2.38 8.28
C TRP A 28 4.44 -3.65 8.60
N GLY A 29 3.78 -3.70 9.76
CA GLY A 29 2.88 -4.80 10.12
C GLY A 29 1.73 -5.00 9.13
N SER A 30 1.23 -3.92 8.52
CA SER A 30 0.20 -4.00 7.47
C SER A 30 0.78 -4.59 6.16
N ILE A 31 1.99 -4.19 5.78
CA ILE A 31 2.69 -4.74 4.61
C ILE A 31 2.98 -6.23 4.79
N LYS A 32 3.42 -6.64 5.98
CA LYS A 32 3.69 -8.06 6.30
C LYS A 32 2.43 -8.90 6.18
N ALA A 33 1.33 -8.45 6.78
CA ALA A 33 0.04 -9.11 6.68
C ALA A 33 -0.47 -9.19 5.23
N LEU A 34 -0.31 -8.12 4.44
CA LEU A 34 -0.65 -8.15 3.02
C LEU A 34 0.21 -9.17 2.27
N SER A 35 1.52 -9.21 2.54
CA SER A 35 2.49 -10.10 1.86
C SER A 35 2.24 -11.59 2.09
N LEU A 36 1.45 -11.96 3.10
CA LEU A 36 0.97 -13.34 3.30
C LEU A 36 -0.03 -13.80 2.24
N LEU A 37 -0.68 -12.85 1.56
CA LEU A 37 -1.69 -13.17 0.55
C LEU A 37 -0.98 -13.46 -0.79
N PRO A 38 -1.37 -14.53 -1.52
CA PRO A 38 -0.69 -14.91 -2.76
C PRO A 38 -0.58 -13.78 -3.79
N ILE A 39 -1.55 -12.87 -3.82
CA ILE A 39 -1.59 -11.76 -4.76
C ILE A 39 -0.65 -10.60 -4.40
N PHE A 40 -0.18 -10.53 -3.16
CA PHE A 40 0.80 -9.54 -2.68
C PHE A 40 2.10 -10.19 -2.22
N HIS A 41 2.32 -11.46 -2.56
CA HIS A 41 3.51 -12.18 -2.15
C HIS A 41 4.78 -11.43 -2.59
N GLY A 42 5.69 -11.20 -1.64
CA GLY A 42 6.97 -10.51 -1.88
C GLY A 42 6.92 -8.99 -1.82
N LEU A 43 5.78 -8.37 -1.47
CA LEU A 43 5.68 -6.91 -1.32
C LEU A 43 6.65 -6.37 -0.26
N ASP A 44 6.72 -7.01 0.90
CA ASP A 44 7.67 -6.69 1.97
C ASP A 44 9.12 -6.69 1.46
N ARG A 45 9.53 -7.76 0.79
CA ARG A 45 10.88 -7.90 0.23
C ARG A 45 11.18 -6.81 -0.80
N GLU A 46 10.24 -6.49 -1.68
CA GLU A 46 10.41 -5.45 -2.70
C GLU A 46 10.53 -4.04 -2.07
N ILE A 47 9.86 -3.77 -0.96
CA ILE A 47 10.01 -2.51 -0.22
C ILE A 47 11.39 -2.40 0.43
N GLU A 48 11.92 -3.50 0.95
CA GLU A 48 13.27 -3.53 1.52
C GLU A 48 14.35 -3.36 0.44
N THR A 49 14.26 -4.14 -0.66
CA THR A 49 15.28 -4.15 -1.72
C THR A 49 15.27 -2.87 -2.56
N SER A 50 14.07 -2.34 -2.87
CA SER A 50 13.88 -1.11 -3.64
C SER A 50 13.56 0.10 -2.75
N SER A 51 14.10 0.14 -1.52
CA SER A 51 13.77 1.10 -0.47
C SER A 51 13.76 2.57 -0.90
N LYS A 52 14.75 3.03 -1.67
CA LYS A 52 14.80 4.42 -2.16
C LYS A 52 13.59 4.79 -3.04
N ARG A 53 13.14 3.86 -3.88
CA ARG A 53 12.01 4.09 -4.80
C ARG A 53 10.69 4.08 -4.04
N TRP A 54 10.56 3.17 -3.08
CA TRP A 54 9.40 3.13 -2.20
C TRP A 54 9.32 4.32 -1.26
N LYS A 55 10.45 4.77 -0.70
CA LYS A 55 10.52 6.01 0.08
C LYS A 55 9.96 7.19 -0.70
N LYS A 56 10.40 7.37 -1.95
CA LYS A 56 9.89 8.44 -2.83
C LYS A 56 8.37 8.36 -3.03
N TYR A 57 7.82 7.16 -3.25
CA TYR A 57 6.38 6.97 -3.40
C TYR A 57 5.63 7.28 -2.10
N VAL A 58 6.09 6.73 -0.97
CA VAL A 58 5.46 6.91 0.35
C VAL A 58 5.50 8.35 0.81
N GLU A 59 6.59 9.07 0.57
CA GLU A 59 6.78 10.47 0.96
C GLU A 59 6.21 11.47 -0.07
N SER A 60 5.62 11.00 -1.18
CA SER A 60 4.97 11.89 -2.14
C SER A 60 3.84 12.69 -1.47
N GLU A 61 3.58 13.88 -2.02
CA GLU A 61 2.48 14.74 -1.60
C GLU A 61 1.13 14.11 -1.93
N ALA A 62 1.03 13.43 -3.08
CA ALA A 62 -0.21 12.83 -3.58
C ALA A 62 0.01 11.39 -4.09
N PRO A 63 0.40 10.44 -3.22
CA PRO A 63 0.69 9.06 -3.60
C PRO A 63 -0.51 8.32 -4.18
N GLU A 64 -1.74 8.77 -3.89
CA GLU A 64 -2.96 8.25 -4.48
C GLU A 64 -3.14 8.55 -5.98
N LEU A 65 -2.39 9.52 -6.51
CA LEU A 65 -2.36 9.86 -7.95
C LEU A 65 -1.20 9.17 -8.68
N GLU A 66 -0.32 8.48 -7.94
CA GLU A 66 0.83 7.76 -8.46
C GLU A 66 0.60 6.26 -8.45
N LYS A 67 1.32 5.54 -9.33
CA LYS A 67 1.31 4.08 -9.32
C LYS A 67 2.40 3.54 -8.38
N PRO A 68 2.13 2.47 -7.62
CA PRO A 68 3.15 1.82 -6.81
C PRO A 68 4.38 1.40 -7.64
N PRO A 69 5.59 1.41 -7.07
CA PRO A 69 6.82 1.05 -7.77
C PRO A 69 6.85 -0.35 -8.39
N GLY A 70 7.69 -0.56 -9.39
CA GLY A 70 8.03 -1.91 -9.88
C GLY A 70 6.88 -2.63 -10.58
N GLU A 71 6.68 -3.90 -10.26
CA GLU A 71 5.57 -4.73 -10.76
C GLU A 71 4.21 -4.37 -10.12
N TRP A 72 4.23 -3.62 -9.02
CA TRP A 72 3.02 -3.24 -8.29
C TRP A 72 2.18 -2.21 -9.06
N LYS A 73 2.76 -1.51 -10.04
CA LYS A 73 2.05 -0.58 -10.95
C LYS A 73 1.01 -1.25 -11.85
N SER A 74 1.13 -2.57 -12.08
CA SER A 74 0.21 -3.34 -12.93
C SER A 74 -0.92 -4.01 -12.15
N LYS A 75 -0.94 -3.87 -10.82
CA LYS A 75 -2.04 -4.36 -9.98
C LYS A 75 -3.35 -3.62 -10.27
N SER A 76 -4.48 -4.23 -9.96
CA SER A 76 -5.79 -3.59 -10.09
C SER A 76 -5.88 -2.33 -9.21
N THR A 77 -6.78 -1.40 -9.53
CA THR A 77 -6.99 -0.20 -8.70
C THR A 77 -7.27 -0.56 -7.24
N MET A 78 -8.07 -1.60 -6.98
CA MET A 78 -8.39 -2.05 -5.62
C MET A 78 -7.16 -2.61 -4.89
N GLN A 79 -6.30 -3.35 -5.59
CA GLN A 79 -5.05 -3.85 -5.03
C GLN A 79 -4.05 -2.72 -4.75
N GLN A 80 -3.96 -1.73 -5.64
CA GLN A 80 -3.15 -0.54 -5.41
C GLN A 80 -3.63 0.25 -4.20
N LEU A 81 -4.95 0.36 -3.99
CA LEU A 81 -5.51 0.94 -2.77
C LEU A 81 -5.15 0.16 -1.52
N CYS A 82 -5.09 -1.17 -1.57
CA CYS A 82 -4.65 -1.98 -0.43
C CYS A 82 -3.20 -1.64 -0.05
N ILE A 83 -2.32 -1.49 -1.06
CA ILE A 83 -0.93 -1.06 -0.85
C ILE A 83 -0.88 0.35 -0.27
N LEU A 84 -1.59 1.31 -0.89
CA LEU A 84 -1.66 2.68 -0.41
C LEU A 84 -2.13 2.76 1.04
N ARG A 85 -3.17 1.98 1.40
CA ARG A 85 -3.68 1.93 2.77
C ARG A 85 -2.65 1.43 3.78
N ALA A 86 -1.80 0.48 3.38
CA ALA A 86 -0.75 -0.04 4.23
C ALA A 86 0.37 0.99 4.45
N VAL A 87 0.77 1.75 3.42
CA VAL A 87 1.89 2.71 3.53
C VAL A 87 1.49 4.14 3.91
N ARG A 88 0.31 4.61 3.51
CA ARG A 88 -0.21 5.98 3.67
C ARG A 88 -1.74 5.96 3.94
N PRO A 89 -2.17 5.41 5.09
CA PRO A 89 -3.59 5.35 5.44
C PRO A 89 -4.27 6.73 5.52
N ASP A 90 -3.50 7.79 5.79
CA ASP A 90 -3.96 9.19 5.79
C ASP A 90 -4.44 9.67 4.42
N ARG A 91 -3.90 9.10 3.34
CA ARG A 91 -4.25 9.47 1.96
C ARG A 91 -5.47 8.74 1.40
N MET A 92 -6.03 7.79 2.16
CA MET A 92 -7.16 6.99 1.70
C MET A 92 -8.42 7.82 1.38
N LEU A 93 -8.66 8.91 2.11
CA LEU A 93 -9.81 9.78 1.83
C LEU A 93 -9.71 10.40 0.43
N TYR A 94 -8.52 10.87 0.05
CA TYR A 94 -8.25 11.45 -1.25
C TYR A 94 -8.33 10.39 -2.35
N ALA A 95 -7.80 9.20 -2.09
CA ALA A 95 -7.87 8.07 -3.02
C ALA A 95 -9.32 7.65 -3.34
N LEU A 96 -10.20 7.60 -2.33
CA LEU A 96 -11.62 7.28 -2.53
C LEU A 96 -12.34 8.35 -3.33
N LYS A 97 -12.07 9.64 -3.06
CA LYS A 97 -12.60 10.75 -3.87
C LYS A 97 -12.15 10.64 -5.33
N TYR A 98 -10.87 10.35 -5.56
CA TYR A 98 -10.31 10.21 -6.90
C TYR A 98 -10.99 9.08 -7.69
N ILE A 99 -11.17 7.93 -7.05
CA ILE A 99 -11.91 6.80 -7.61
C ILE A 99 -13.35 7.19 -7.95
N GLN A 100 -14.06 7.83 -7.02
CA GLN A 100 -15.43 8.26 -7.26
C GLN A 100 -15.51 9.21 -8.48
N ILE A 101 -14.55 10.12 -8.66
CA ILE A 101 -14.49 11.01 -9.82
C ILE A 101 -14.26 10.22 -11.12
N ILE A 102 -13.33 9.25 -11.13
CA ILE A 102 -13.06 8.43 -12.32
C ILE A 102 -14.28 7.61 -12.75
N TYR A 103 -15.02 7.02 -11.81
CA TYR A 103 -16.19 6.20 -12.12
C TYR A 103 -17.48 7.00 -12.35
N SER A 104 -17.43 8.33 -12.17
CA SER A 104 -18.54 9.26 -12.47
C SER A 104 -18.35 10.02 -13.78
N LEU A 105 -17.29 9.70 -14.55
CA LEU A 105 -16.94 10.24 -15.86
C LEU A 105 -16.88 9.10 -16.89
#